data_AF-A0A7V8Z0R1-F1
#
_entry.id   AF-A0A7V8Z0R1-F1
#
_cell.length_a   1.000
_cell.length_b   1.000
_cell.length_c   1.000
_cell.angle_alpha   90.00
_cell.angle_beta   90.00
_cell.angle_gamma   90.00
#
_symmetry.space_group_name_H-M   'P 1'
#
loop_
_entity.id
_entity.type
_entity.pdbx_description
1 polymer ?
#
loop_
_entity_poly.entity_id
_entity_poly.type
_entity_poly.pdbx_seq_one_letter_code
_entity_poly.pdbx_strand_id
1 'polypeptide(L)' 'MNSEQSIIELRRSKNASRAYLRSLPLEEKIARLVDLQERYYEMLVLRAANGGLPIPEKWRKWHTARHS' A
#
# COMPACT_ATOMS: atom_id res chain seq x y z
N MET A 1 -19.18 12.64 -13.66
CA MET A 1 -18.55 13.20 -12.44
C MET A 1 -17.49 14.20 -12.88
N ASN A 2 -17.44 15.38 -12.26
CA ASN A 2 -16.56 16.47 -12.67
C ASN A 2 -15.12 16.19 -12.18
N SER A 3 -14.10 16.43 -13.01
CA SER A 3 -12.70 16.11 -12.70
C SER A 3 -12.17 16.88 -11.48
N GLU A 4 -12.68 18.08 -11.22
CA GLU A 4 -12.33 18.85 -10.03
C GLU A 4 -12.90 18.23 -8.74
N GLN A 5 -14.11 17.65 -8.80
CA GLN A 5 -14.72 16.98 -7.66
C GLN A 5 -13.93 15.74 -7.27
N SER A 6 -13.45 14.95 -8.24
CA SER A 6 -12.65 13.75 -7.96
C SER A 6 -11.30 14.10 -7.31
N ILE A 7 -10.66 15.18 -7.73
CA ILE A 7 -9.40 15.67 -7.12
C ILE A 7 -9.63 16.11 -5.67
N ILE A 8 -10.72 16.82 -5.39
CA ILE A 8 -11.08 17.27 -4.04
C ILE A 8 -11.34 16.06 -3.12
N GLU A 9 -12.08 15.06 -3.61
CA GLU A 9 -12.36 13.83 -2.87
C GLU A 9 -11.08 13.04 -2.58
N LEU A 10 -10.19 12.88 -3.57
CA LEU A 10 -8.87 12.28 -3.41
C LEU A 10 -8.04 12.99 -2.33
N ARG A 11 -8.06 14.32 -2.32
CA ARG A 11 -7.33 15.12 -1.32
C ARG A 11 -7.91 14.94 0.09
N ARG A 12 -9.24 14.92 0.23
CA ARG A 12 -9.91 14.64 1.51
C ARG A 12 -9.58 13.26 2.04
N SER A 13 -9.66 12.23 1.20
CA SER A 13 -9.32 10.85 1.54
C SER A 13 -7.86 10.71 2.00
N LYS A 14 -6.91 11.33 1.28
CA LYS A 14 -5.49 11.37 1.68
C LYS A 14 -5.29 12.05 3.04
N ASN A 15 -5.97 13.16 3.28
CA ASN A 15 -5.86 13.89 4.55
C ASN A 15 -6.44 13.08 5.72
N ALA A 16 -7.59 12.44 5.52
CA ALA A 16 -8.20 11.56 6.52
C ALA A 16 -7.29 10.38 6.86
N SER A 17 -6.72 9.72 5.84
CA SER A 17 -5.76 8.62 6.05
C SER A 17 -4.52 9.07 6.84
N ARG A 18 -3.97 10.24 6.52
CA ARG A 18 -2.81 10.79 7.26
C ARG A 18 -3.17 11.14 8.70
N ALA A 19 -4.34 11.72 8.93
CA ALA A 19 -4.81 12.05 10.27
C ALA A 19 -4.97 10.77 11.11
N TYR A 20 -5.61 9.74 10.55
CA TYR A 20 -5.75 8.42 11.18
C TYR A 20 -4.41 7.80 11.53
N LEU A 21 -3.45 7.75 10.59
CA LEU A 21 -2.12 7.19 10.87
C LEU A 21 -1.37 7.96 11.96
N ARG A 22 -1.59 9.27 12.08
CA ARG A 22 -1.00 10.08 13.16
C ARG A 22 -1.64 9.80 14.51
N SER A 23 -2.96 9.54 14.55
CA SER A 23 -3.68 9.27 15.79
C SER A 23 -3.42 7.88 16.38
N LEU A 24 -2.82 6.95 15.63
CA LEU A 24 -2.54 5.61 16.15
C LEU A 24 -1.50 5.64 17.29
N PRO A 25 -1.63 4.73 18.28
CA PRO A 25 -0.58 4.44 19.25
C PRO A 25 0.76 4.06 18.58
N LEU A 26 1.85 4.19 19.31
CA LEU A 26 3.19 3.88 18.79
C LEU A 26 3.30 2.40 18.38
N GLU A 27 2.71 1.52 19.18
CA GLU A 27 2.71 0.07 18.99
C GLU A 27 2.02 -0.31 17.67
N GLU A 28 0.87 0.30 17.38
CA GLU A 28 0.15 0.10 16.13
C GLU A 28 0.92 0.64 14.92
N LYS A 29 1.63 1.78 15.08
CA LYS A 29 2.50 2.33 14.03
C LYS A 29 3.64 1.36 13.72
N ILE A 30 4.27 0.81 14.75
CA ILE A 30 5.36 -0.17 14.59
C ILE A 30 4.84 -1.42 13.90
N ALA A 31 3.72 -1.99 14.35
CA ALA A 31 3.13 -3.18 13.74
C ALA A 31 2.84 -2.97 12.24
N ARG A 32 2.28 -1.82 11.87
CA ARG A 32 2.04 -1.46 10.46
C ARG A 32 3.32 -1.30 9.64
N LEU A 33 4.40 -0.77 10.24
CA LEU A 33 5.70 -0.65 9.57
C LEU A 33 6.34 -2.02 9.33
N VAL A 34 6.24 -2.93 10.30
CA VAL A 34 6.71 -4.31 10.16
C VAL A 34 5.94 -5.03 9.05
N ASP A 35 4.61 -4.96 9.05
CA ASP A 35 3.77 -5.53 7.97
C ASP A 35 4.14 -4.94 6.59
N LEU A 36 4.38 -3.63 6.50
CA LEU A 36 4.81 -2.99 5.26
C LEU A 36 6.18 -3.52 4.80
N GLN A 37 7.11 -3.73 5.73
CA GLN A 37 8.44 -4.25 5.44
C GLN A 37 8.37 -5.71 4.96
N GLU A 38 7.56 -6.55 5.60
CA GLU A 38 7.34 -7.94 5.19
C GLU A 38 6.79 -8.03 3.76
N ARG A 39 5.74 -7.26 3.46
CA ARG A 39 5.16 -7.16 2.11
C ARG A 39 6.19 -6.69 1.07
N TYR A 40 7.08 -5.77 1.46
CA TYR A 40 8.14 -5.30 0.58
C TYR A 40 9.14 -6.41 0.25
N TYR A 41 9.53 -7.22 1.24
CA TYR A 41 10.42 -8.36 1.00
C TYR A 41 9.76 -9.42 0.12
N GLU A 42 8.48 -9.73 0.32
CA GLU A 42 7.74 -10.65 -0.56
C GLU A 42 7.72 -10.14 -2.01
N MET A 43 7.53 -8.83 -2.20
CA MET A 43 7.62 -8.20 -3.52
C MET A 43 9.04 -8.28 -4.10
N LEU A 44 10.10 -8.15 -3.30
CA LEU A 44 11.47 -8.34 -3.79
C LEU A 44 11.71 -9.79 -4.24
N VAL A 45 11.18 -10.78 -3.52
CA VAL A 45 11.26 -12.20 -3.90
C VAL A 45 10.54 -12.44 -5.23
N LEU A 46 9.31 -11.92 -5.39
CA LEU A 46 8.56 -12.01 -6.65
C LEU A 46 9.30 -11.33 -7.81
N ARG A 47 9.97 -10.20 -7.55
CA ARG A 47 10.76 -9.49 -8.56
C ARG A 47 11.99 -10.30 -8.96
N ALA A 48 12.68 -10.90 -7.99
CA ALA A 48 13.81 -11.78 -8.24
C ALA A 48 13.40 -13.00 -9.07
N ALA A 49 12.26 -13.63 -8.74
CA ALA A 49 11.68 -14.74 -9.52
C ALA A 49 11.30 -14.33 -10.95
N ASN A 50 10.96 -13.06 -11.17
CA ASN A 50 10.71 -12.48 -12.49
C ASN A 50 11.99 -11.96 -13.19
N GLY A 51 13.17 -12.47 -12.82
CA GLY A 51 14.44 -12.09 -13.44
C GLY A 51 14.84 -10.63 -13.20
N GLY A 52 14.37 -10.01 -12.12
CA GLY A 52 14.64 -8.60 -11.80
C GLY A 52 13.75 -7.61 -12.57
N LEU A 53 12.89 -8.08 -13.47
CA LEU A 53 11.95 -7.25 -14.22
C LEU A 53 10.78 -6.80 -13.34
N PRO A 54 10.12 -5.68 -13.67
CA PRO A 54 8.92 -5.22 -12.98
C PRO A 54 7.88 -6.34 -12.86
N ILE A 55 7.31 -6.52 -11.68
CA ILE A 55 6.32 -7.57 -11.42
C ILE A 55 5.05 -7.29 -12.24
N PRO A 56 4.57 -8.28 -13.04
CA PRO A 56 3.34 -8.14 -13.80
C PRO A 56 2.16 -7.75 -12.91
N GLU A 57 1.27 -6.90 -13.43
CA GLU A 57 0.14 -6.38 -12.65
C GLU A 57 -0.78 -7.50 -12.14
N LYS A 58 -0.94 -8.59 -12.90
CA LYS A 58 -1.68 -9.80 -12.48
C LYS A 58 -1.12 -10.42 -11.19
N TRP A 59 0.19 -10.47 -11.03
CA TRP A 59 0.85 -11.04 -9.84
C TRP A 59 0.76 -10.08 -8.66
N ARG A 60 0.84 -8.77 -8.93
CA ARG A 60 0.60 -7.75 -7.91
C ARG A 60 -0.83 -7.83 -7.36
N LYS A 61 -1.83 -7.99 -8.22
CA LYS A 61 -3.24 -8.16 -7.82
C LYS A 61 -3.47 -9.42 -7.00
N TRP A 62 -2.89 -10.55 -7.42
CA TRP A 62 -2.93 -11.80 -6.65
C TRP A 62 -2.29 -11.64 -5.27
N HIS A 63 -1.12 -11.00 -5.21
CA HIS A 63 -0.41 -10.75 -3.95
C HIS A 63 -1.25 -9.85 -3.03
N THR A 64 -1.76 -8.72 -3.51
CA THR A 64 -2.64 -7.85 -2.72
C THR A 64 -3.87 -8.59 -2.17
N ALA A 65 -4.54 -9.41 -2.99
CA ALA A 65 -5.71 -10.19 -2.57
C ALA A 65 -5.42 -11.23 -1.48
N ARG A 66 -4.18 -11.74 -1.41
CA ARG A 66 -3.73 -12.67 -0.36
C ARG A 66 -3.54 -12.00 1.00
N HIS A 67 -3.28 -10.69 1.03
CA HIS A 67 -3.06 -9.89 2.24
C HIS A 67 -4.20 -8.90 2.51
N SER A 68 -5.37 -9.12 1.90
CA SER A 68 -6.60 -8.32 2.06
C SER A 68 -7.56 -8.97 3.05
#